data_AF-A0A377NHX3-F1
#
_entry.id   AF-A0A377NHX3-F1
#
_cell.length_a   1.000
_cell.length_b   1.000
_cell.length_c   1.000
_cell.angle_alpha   90.00
_cell.angle_beta   90.00
_cell.angle_gamma   90.00
#
_symmetry.space_group_name_H-M   'P 1'
#
loop_
_entity.id
_entity.type
_entity.pdbx_description
1 polymer ?
#
loop_
_entity_poly.entity_id
_entity_poly.type
_entity_poly.pdbx_seq_one_letter_code
_entity_poly.pdbx_strand_id
1 'polypeptide(L)'
;MEKLINIDFPIDVVFTWVDDSDLEWQQRYQQHKAVTNTNTVGQHATDEARFSNHDELRYSIRSVERYLPWVRHIYIVTDRQSPVWLKENTRIKVIDHSEIIEEKYLPTFNSHVIEAHLHKIPDLAEHFIYFNDDVFVARPLPAGHFFKSNGIASLFLSQKSLAAMQARGTNTPTLSASKQSVTIFDRDFQIAIDTPLVHTYVPLRKSLYEKAWELYANEIREFLPNKFRTNYDINLATFFVPWLSYIKGEAVPVRDICYYF
;
A
#
# COMPACT_ATOMS: atom_id res chain seq x y z
N MET A 1 -12.72 -20.30 -14.17
CA MET A 1 -12.08 -21.13 -13.11
C MET A 1 -12.23 -20.51 -11.72
N GLU A 2 -11.97 -19.22 -11.54
CA GLU A 2 -11.95 -18.56 -10.21
C GLU A 2 -13.26 -18.56 -9.41
N LYS A 3 -14.40 -18.90 -10.04
CA LYS A 3 -15.70 -19.09 -9.36
C LYS A 3 -16.03 -20.56 -9.04
N LEU A 4 -15.20 -21.50 -9.52
CA LEU A 4 -15.48 -22.94 -9.41
C LEU A 4 -15.03 -23.52 -8.07
N ILE A 5 -14.09 -22.84 -7.38
CA ILE A 5 -13.61 -23.24 -6.07
C ILE A 5 -13.95 -22.13 -5.09
N ASN A 6 -14.64 -22.48 -4.02
CA ASN A 6 -15.06 -21.52 -3.01
C ASN A 6 -13.86 -21.03 -2.20
N ILE A 7 -13.94 -19.78 -1.75
CA ILE A 7 -13.02 -19.20 -0.78
C ILE A 7 -13.80 -19.04 0.52
N ASP A 8 -13.34 -19.70 1.57
CA ASP A 8 -14.01 -19.82 2.87
C ASP A 8 -13.32 -19.05 4.00
N PHE A 9 -12.27 -18.30 3.68
CA PHE A 9 -11.57 -17.42 4.61
C PHE A 9 -11.99 -15.95 4.43
N PRO A 10 -11.93 -15.14 5.51
CA PRO A 10 -12.26 -13.73 5.45
C PRO A 10 -11.23 -12.96 4.62
N ILE A 11 -11.71 -11.97 3.87
CA ILE A 11 -10.86 -11.00 3.16
C ILE A 11 -11.31 -9.59 3.53
N ASP A 12 -10.36 -8.78 3.97
CA ASP A 12 -10.58 -7.37 4.28
C ASP A 12 -9.99 -6.46 3.20
N VAL A 13 -10.38 -5.20 3.21
CA VAL A 13 -9.82 -4.14 2.36
C VAL A 13 -9.22 -3.05 3.26
N VAL A 14 -8.06 -2.54 2.88
CA VAL A 14 -7.37 -1.47 3.60
C VAL A 14 -7.11 -0.32 2.64
N PHE A 15 -7.61 0.86 2.99
CA PHE A 15 -7.32 2.13 2.31
C PHE A 15 -6.34 2.94 3.14
N THR A 16 -5.43 3.65 2.47
CA THR A 16 -4.72 4.80 3.05
C THR A 16 -5.30 6.08 2.47
N TRP A 17 -5.57 7.07 3.32
CA TRP A 17 -6.17 8.33 2.91
C TRP A 17 -5.71 9.48 3.80
N VAL A 18 -5.82 10.70 3.27
CA VAL A 18 -5.58 11.94 3.99
C VAL A 18 -6.53 13.02 3.46
N ASP A 19 -7.04 13.84 4.36
CA ASP A 19 -7.74 15.08 4.02
C ASP A 19 -6.73 16.23 3.99
N ASP A 20 -6.40 16.73 2.81
CA ASP A 20 -5.50 17.88 2.66
C ASP A 20 -6.17 19.21 3.02
N SER A 21 -7.49 19.25 3.20
CA SER A 21 -8.22 20.44 3.63
C SER A 21 -8.25 20.64 5.16
N ASP A 22 -7.80 19.63 5.92
CA ASP A 22 -7.72 19.69 7.37
C ASP A 22 -6.61 20.66 7.83
N LEU A 23 -7.03 21.75 8.48
CA LEU A 23 -6.14 22.81 8.96
C LEU A 23 -5.14 22.32 10.01
N GLU A 24 -5.52 21.38 10.88
CA GLU A 24 -4.59 20.84 11.88
C GLU A 24 -3.52 19.98 11.22
N TRP A 25 -3.92 19.16 10.24
CA TRP A 25 -3.00 18.37 9.44
C TRP A 25 -2.05 19.27 8.64
N GLN A 26 -2.57 20.29 7.96
CA GLN A 26 -1.76 21.26 7.20
C GLN A 26 -0.74 21.96 8.09
N GLN A 27 -1.11 22.37 9.31
CA GLN A 27 -0.19 22.98 10.26
C GLN A 27 0.95 22.03 10.64
N ARG A 28 0.64 20.77 10.99
CA ARG A 28 1.65 19.76 11.29
C ARG A 28 2.56 19.51 10.09
N TYR A 29 1.97 19.40 8.89
CA TYR A 29 2.69 19.18 7.64
C TYR A 29 3.68 20.31 7.35
N GLN A 30 3.23 21.57 7.39
CA GLN A 30 4.08 22.73 7.11
C GLN A 30 5.20 22.91 8.15
N GLN A 31 4.91 22.68 9.43
CA GLN A 31 5.93 22.73 10.49
C GLN A 31 7.05 21.73 10.23
N HIS A 32 6.72 20.48 9.87
CA HIS A 32 7.72 19.45 9.58
C HIS A 32 8.41 19.70 8.23
N LYS A 33 7.69 20.19 7.22
CA LYS A 33 8.27 20.55 5.91
C LYS A 33 9.33 21.64 6.05
N ALA A 34 9.08 22.65 6.89
CA ALA A 34 9.99 23.78 7.09
C ALA A 34 11.33 23.40 7.74
N VAL A 35 11.34 22.36 8.59
CA VAL A 35 12.55 21.89 9.28
C VAL A 35 13.25 20.73 8.57
N THR A 36 12.63 20.17 7.52
CA THR A 36 13.20 19.05 6.78
C THR A 36 14.22 19.57 5.76
N ASN A 37 15.40 18.93 5.72
CA ASN A 37 16.42 19.24 4.72
C ASN A 37 15.91 18.85 3.32
N THR A 38 15.72 19.83 2.46
CA THR A 38 15.20 19.62 1.10
C THR A 38 16.09 18.73 0.24
N ASN A 39 17.38 18.57 0.60
CA ASN A 39 18.31 17.68 -0.10
C ASN A 39 18.09 16.19 0.20
N THR A 40 17.35 15.84 1.27
CA THR A 40 17.07 14.44 1.64
C THR A 40 15.66 14.01 1.23
N VAL A 41 14.80 14.96 0.89
CA VAL A 41 13.43 14.72 0.40
C VAL A 41 13.50 14.30 -1.06
N GLY A 42 12.82 13.19 -1.41
CA GLY A 42 12.83 12.74 -2.80
C GLY A 42 12.04 13.69 -3.71
N GLN A 43 12.34 13.67 -5.01
CA GLN A 43 11.66 14.53 -5.98
C GLN A 43 10.14 14.32 -5.92
N HIS A 44 9.39 15.43 -5.97
CA HIS A 44 7.93 15.45 -5.89
C HIS A 44 7.32 14.94 -4.56
N ALA A 45 8.11 14.66 -3.53
CA ALA A 45 7.58 14.09 -2.28
C ALA A 45 6.72 15.08 -1.47
N THR A 46 6.78 16.39 -1.77
CA THR A 46 5.96 17.43 -1.11
C THR A 46 4.98 18.12 -2.04
N ASP A 47 4.75 17.55 -3.24
CA ASP A 47 3.82 18.08 -4.22
C ASP A 47 2.39 18.01 -3.69
N GLU A 48 1.65 19.11 -3.80
CA GLU A 48 0.27 19.24 -3.32
C GLU A 48 -0.65 18.18 -3.94
N ALA A 49 -0.40 17.81 -5.20
CA ALA A 49 -1.14 16.77 -5.91
C ALA A 49 -1.11 15.39 -5.24
N ARG A 50 -0.17 15.13 -4.30
CA ARG A 50 -0.11 13.86 -3.55
C ARG A 50 -1.09 13.78 -2.38
N PHE A 51 -1.63 14.91 -1.96
CA PHE A 51 -2.54 15.00 -0.82
C PHE A 51 -3.95 15.44 -1.26
N SER A 52 -4.08 15.96 -2.48
CA SER A 52 -5.34 16.49 -3.02
C SER A 52 -6.48 15.46 -3.00
N ASN A 53 -7.52 15.78 -2.24
CA ASN A 53 -8.73 14.98 -2.13
C ASN A 53 -9.89 15.58 -2.95
N HIS A 54 -10.38 14.84 -3.94
CA HIS A 54 -11.55 15.14 -4.77
C HIS A 54 -12.68 14.10 -4.61
N ASP A 55 -12.91 13.63 -3.37
CA ASP A 55 -13.86 12.56 -3.05
C ASP A 55 -13.49 11.18 -3.63
N GLU A 56 -12.25 10.94 -4.11
CA GLU A 56 -11.83 9.66 -4.70
C GLU A 56 -12.10 8.50 -3.74
N LEU A 57 -11.71 8.63 -2.46
CA LEU A 57 -11.95 7.62 -1.43
C LEU A 57 -13.44 7.21 -1.35
N ARG A 58 -14.35 8.19 -1.44
CA ARG A 58 -15.79 7.95 -1.37
C ARG A 58 -16.26 7.05 -2.51
N TYR A 59 -15.83 7.37 -3.72
CA TYR A 59 -16.19 6.60 -4.90
C TYR A 59 -15.48 5.24 -4.93
N SER A 60 -14.25 5.16 -4.41
CA SER A 60 -13.49 3.92 -4.32
C SER A 60 -14.14 2.94 -3.36
N ILE A 61 -14.49 3.37 -2.14
CA ILE A 61 -15.20 2.53 -1.17
C ILE A 61 -16.55 2.05 -1.72
N ARG A 62 -17.32 2.94 -2.37
CA ARG A 62 -18.58 2.56 -3.03
C ARG A 62 -18.37 1.52 -4.12
N SER A 63 -17.24 1.58 -4.82
CA SER A 63 -16.89 0.58 -5.83
C SER A 63 -16.63 -0.79 -5.19
N VAL A 64 -15.95 -0.83 -4.04
CA VAL A 64 -15.74 -2.05 -3.24
C VAL A 64 -17.07 -2.61 -2.75
N GLU A 65 -17.92 -1.79 -2.12
CA GLU A 65 -19.22 -2.24 -1.62
C GLU A 65 -20.12 -2.80 -2.73
N ARG A 66 -20.06 -2.20 -3.93
CA ARG A 66 -20.86 -2.62 -5.08
C ARG A 66 -20.34 -3.89 -5.76
N TYR A 67 -19.02 -4.00 -5.92
CA TYR A 67 -18.42 -5.00 -6.80
C TYR A 67 -17.68 -6.14 -6.09
N LEU A 68 -17.34 -5.96 -4.81
CA LEU A 68 -16.69 -6.95 -3.96
C LEU A 68 -17.55 -7.26 -2.71
N PRO A 69 -18.80 -7.73 -2.87
CA PRO A 69 -19.72 -7.90 -1.73
C PRO A 69 -19.29 -8.96 -0.72
N TRP A 70 -18.26 -9.76 -1.03
CA TRP A 70 -17.65 -10.77 -0.17
C TRP A 70 -16.61 -10.21 0.81
N VAL A 71 -16.24 -8.92 0.69
CA VAL A 71 -15.32 -8.26 1.62
C VAL A 71 -15.97 -8.19 3.01
N ARG A 72 -15.21 -8.60 4.03
CA ARG A 72 -15.66 -8.64 5.43
C ARG A 72 -15.62 -7.24 6.07
N HIS A 73 -14.44 -6.64 6.16
CA HIS A 73 -14.25 -5.28 6.67
C HIS A 73 -13.50 -4.39 5.68
N ILE A 74 -13.79 -3.09 5.76
CA ILE A 74 -13.03 -2.03 5.09
C ILE A 74 -12.38 -1.18 6.18
N TYR A 75 -11.07 -1.02 6.12
CA TYR A 75 -10.30 -0.19 7.03
C TYR A 75 -9.82 1.06 6.30
N ILE A 76 -9.95 2.23 6.92
CA ILE A 76 -9.41 3.49 6.42
C ILE A 76 -8.32 3.93 7.38
N VAL A 77 -7.06 3.84 6.95
CA VAL A 77 -5.88 4.28 7.70
C VAL A 77 -5.62 5.75 7.39
N THR A 78 -5.55 6.60 8.41
CA THR A 78 -5.47 8.06 8.24
C THR A 78 -4.80 8.77 9.43
N ASP A 79 -4.46 10.05 9.29
CA ASP A 79 -3.86 10.88 10.34
C ASP A 79 -4.91 11.71 11.10
N ARG A 80 -5.53 11.14 12.13
CA ARG A 80 -6.50 11.80 13.04
C ARG A 80 -7.70 12.42 12.34
N GLN A 81 -8.10 11.84 11.23
CA GLN A 81 -9.18 12.34 10.38
C GLN A 81 -10.30 11.31 10.26
N SER A 82 -11.49 11.77 9.86
CA SER A 82 -12.58 10.90 9.45
C SER A 82 -13.28 11.55 8.26
N PRO A 83 -13.57 10.80 7.17
CA PRO A 83 -14.27 11.38 6.04
C PRO A 83 -15.64 11.92 6.45
N VAL A 84 -15.92 13.18 6.16
CA VAL A 84 -17.16 13.87 6.59
C VAL A 84 -18.45 13.22 6.08
N TRP A 85 -18.36 12.52 4.95
CA TRP A 85 -19.48 11.80 4.33
C TRP A 85 -19.69 10.40 4.93
N LEU A 86 -18.72 9.88 5.71
CA LEU A 86 -18.78 8.55 6.29
C LEU A 86 -19.68 8.59 7.53
N LYS A 87 -20.80 7.86 7.47
CA LYS A 87 -21.66 7.61 8.62
C LYS A 87 -21.18 6.37 9.36
N GLU A 88 -21.59 6.22 10.62
CA GLU A 88 -21.35 5.00 11.39
C GLU A 88 -21.73 3.75 10.59
N ASN A 89 -20.79 2.82 10.48
CA ASN A 89 -20.92 1.61 9.68
C ASN A 89 -20.17 0.48 10.36
N THR A 90 -20.83 -0.65 10.61
CA THR A 90 -20.21 -1.79 11.30
C THR A 90 -19.16 -2.52 10.46
N ARG A 91 -19.15 -2.31 9.14
CA ARG A 91 -18.16 -2.90 8.21
C ARG A 91 -16.99 -1.97 7.92
N ILE A 92 -17.12 -0.66 8.14
CA ILE A 92 -16.08 0.32 7.83
C ILE A 92 -15.48 0.85 9.14
N LYS A 93 -14.18 0.66 9.33
CA LYS A 93 -13.45 1.08 10.53
C LYS A 93 -12.41 2.13 10.14
N VAL A 94 -12.38 3.27 10.82
CA VAL A 94 -11.31 4.25 10.68
C VAL A 94 -10.22 3.90 11.68
N ILE A 95 -8.97 3.84 11.23
CA ILE A 95 -7.78 3.49 12.01
C ILE A 95 -6.83 4.67 11.98
N ASP A 96 -6.54 5.23 13.14
CA ASP A 96 -5.55 6.29 13.26
C ASP A 96 -4.13 5.73 13.08
N HIS A 97 -3.23 6.54 12.51
CA HIS A 97 -1.81 6.18 12.42
C HIS A 97 -1.21 5.74 13.77
N SER A 98 -1.62 6.34 14.89
CA SER A 98 -1.13 5.97 16.23
C SER A 98 -1.56 4.59 16.71
N GLU A 99 -2.56 3.96 16.08
CA GLU A 99 -2.97 2.60 16.43
C GLU A 99 -2.01 1.54 15.86
N ILE A 100 -1.28 1.87 14.79
CA ILE A 100 -0.42 0.90 14.07
C ILE A 100 1.05 1.33 14.00
N ILE A 101 1.37 2.60 14.20
CA ILE A 101 2.72 3.16 14.13
C ILE A 101 3.16 3.61 15.53
N GLU A 102 4.40 3.26 15.92
CA GLU A 102 4.97 3.72 17.19
C GLU A 102 5.06 5.25 17.25
N GLU A 103 4.72 5.84 18.40
CA GLU A 103 4.64 7.29 18.60
C GLU A 103 5.91 8.05 18.17
N LYS A 104 7.10 7.46 18.40
CA LYS A 104 8.39 8.07 18.02
C LYS A 104 8.55 8.31 16.51
N TYR A 105 7.79 7.59 15.68
CA TYR A 105 7.78 7.77 14.22
C TYR A 105 6.68 8.74 13.75
N LEU A 106 5.79 9.18 14.64
CA LEU A 106 4.69 10.10 14.33
C LEU A 106 5.05 11.58 14.61
N PRO A 107 4.32 12.54 14.01
CA PRO A 107 3.44 12.35 12.84
C PRO A 107 4.27 11.88 11.63
N THR A 108 3.64 11.30 10.61
CA THR A 108 4.31 10.95 9.35
C THR A 108 3.42 11.32 8.17
N PHE A 109 4.05 11.85 7.12
CA PHE A 109 3.44 12.18 5.83
C PHE A 109 4.02 11.29 4.72
N ASN A 110 4.76 10.25 5.13
CA ASN A 110 5.42 9.32 4.25
C ASN A 110 4.57 8.05 4.12
N SER A 111 3.94 7.86 2.96
CA SER A 111 3.14 6.65 2.75
C SER A 111 3.95 5.36 2.87
N HIS A 112 5.26 5.34 2.54
CA HIS A 112 6.07 4.13 2.72
C HIS A 112 6.12 3.73 4.21
N VAL A 113 6.15 4.70 5.12
CA VAL A 113 6.11 4.47 6.58
C VAL A 113 4.73 3.97 7.00
N ILE A 114 3.65 4.57 6.48
CA ILE A 114 2.27 4.16 6.78
C ILE A 114 2.02 2.73 6.28
N GLU A 115 2.33 2.49 5.00
CA GLU A 115 2.22 1.20 4.32
C GLU A 115 3.02 0.14 5.08
N ALA A 116 4.21 0.44 5.61
CA ALA A 116 5.00 -0.54 6.37
C ALA A 116 4.27 -1.12 7.60
N HIS A 117 3.18 -0.52 8.07
CA HIS A 117 2.49 -0.91 9.29
C HIS A 117 1.09 -1.51 9.09
N LEU A 118 0.59 -1.66 7.84
CA LEU A 118 -0.80 -2.07 7.59
C LEU A 118 -1.19 -3.40 8.27
N HIS A 119 -0.28 -4.36 8.33
CA HIS A 119 -0.49 -5.66 9.00
C HIS A 119 -0.80 -5.58 10.50
N LYS A 120 -0.50 -4.45 11.15
CA LYS A 120 -0.77 -4.19 12.58
C LYS A 120 -2.18 -3.69 12.86
N ILE A 121 -3.00 -3.46 11.83
CA ILE A 121 -4.40 -3.07 12.01
C ILE A 121 -5.10 -4.10 12.92
N PRO A 122 -5.75 -3.65 14.01
CA PRO A 122 -6.49 -4.54 14.90
C PRO A 122 -7.57 -5.32 14.15
N ASP A 123 -7.68 -6.62 14.43
CA ASP A 123 -8.69 -7.52 13.84
C ASP A 123 -8.57 -7.72 12.31
N LEU A 124 -7.48 -7.26 11.68
CA LEU A 124 -7.22 -7.48 10.26
C LEU A 124 -7.11 -8.98 9.95
N ALA A 125 -7.82 -9.44 8.91
CA ALA A 125 -7.75 -10.80 8.40
C ALA A 125 -6.35 -11.16 7.90
N GLU A 126 -6.05 -12.47 7.88
CA GLU A 126 -4.83 -12.99 7.24
C GLU A 126 -4.74 -12.57 5.77
N HIS A 127 -5.88 -12.50 5.06
CA HIS A 127 -5.95 -12.08 3.67
C HIS A 127 -6.58 -10.69 3.61
N PHE A 128 -5.87 -9.73 3.04
CA PHE A 128 -6.41 -8.38 2.86
C PHE A 128 -5.94 -7.77 1.55
N ILE A 129 -6.67 -6.79 1.06
CA ILE A 129 -6.35 -6.11 -0.19
C ILE A 129 -6.07 -4.66 0.13
N TYR A 130 -4.84 -4.22 -0.15
CA TYR A 130 -4.48 -2.82 -0.02
C TYR A 130 -4.96 -2.04 -1.24
N PHE A 131 -5.56 -0.87 -1.02
CA PHE A 131 -5.96 0.09 -2.02
C PHE A 131 -5.34 1.45 -1.67
N ASN A 132 -4.79 2.13 -2.68
CA ASN A 132 -4.74 3.58 -2.64
C ASN A 132 -6.15 4.15 -2.81
N ASP A 133 -6.35 5.38 -2.37
CA ASP A 133 -7.63 6.11 -2.44
C ASP A 133 -8.09 6.41 -3.88
N ASP A 134 -7.16 6.45 -4.84
CA ASP A 134 -7.39 6.68 -6.27
C ASP A 134 -7.63 5.40 -7.10
N VAL A 135 -7.73 4.22 -6.45
CA VAL A 135 -7.98 2.93 -7.14
C VAL A 135 -9.45 2.56 -7.06
N PHE A 136 -10.07 2.21 -8.20
CA PHE A 136 -11.49 1.87 -8.28
C PHE A 136 -11.72 0.47 -8.85
N VAL A 137 -12.69 -0.25 -8.29
CA VAL A 137 -13.19 -1.49 -8.88
C VAL A 137 -14.26 -1.13 -9.92
N ALA A 138 -14.01 -1.41 -11.20
CA ALA A 138 -14.93 -1.00 -12.27
C ALA A 138 -16.03 -2.04 -12.60
N ARG A 139 -15.94 -3.25 -12.04
CA ARG A 139 -16.86 -4.36 -12.32
C ARG A 139 -16.83 -5.43 -11.23
N PRO A 140 -17.85 -6.31 -11.12
CA PRO A 140 -17.82 -7.39 -10.15
C PRO A 140 -16.60 -8.31 -10.34
N LEU A 141 -15.81 -8.49 -9.28
CA LEU A 141 -14.67 -9.41 -9.26
C LEU A 141 -14.89 -10.50 -8.20
N PRO A 142 -14.67 -11.78 -8.51
CA PRO A 142 -14.70 -12.83 -7.51
C PRO A 142 -13.49 -12.71 -6.56
N ALA A 143 -13.62 -13.19 -5.32
CA ALA A 143 -12.48 -13.30 -4.39
C ALA A 143 -11.29 -14.05 -5.02
N GLY A 144 -11.59 -15.04 -5.89
CA GLY A 144 -10.64 -15.81 -6.69
C GLY A 144 -9.66 -14.98 -7.55
N HIS A 145 -10.04 -13.76 -7.90
CA HIS A 145 -9.20 -12.80 -8.61
C HIS A 145 -8.03 -12.31 -7.76
N PHE A 146 -8.24 -12.18 -6.46
CA PHE A 146 -7.25 -11.65 -5.50
C PHE A 146 -6.50 -12.79 -4.80
N PHE A 147 -7.23 -13.80 -4.33
CA PHE A 147 -6.66 -14.95 -3.63
C PHE A 147 -7.17 -16.24 -4.25
N LYS A 148 -6.30 -17.23 -4.39
CA LYS A 148 -6.72 -18.59 -4.76
C LYS A 148 -7.28 -19.29 -3.52
N SER A 149 -8.09 -20.33 -3.71
CA SER A 149 -8.78 -21.04 -2.62
C SER A 149 -7.85 -21.68 -1.59
N ASN A 150 -6.57 -21.85 -1.93
CA ASN A 150 -5.51 -22.31 -1.04
C ASN A 150 -4.72 -21.18 -0.37
N GLY A 151 -5.21 -19.93 -0.43
CA GLY A 151 -4.57 -18.76 0.18
C GLY A 151 -3.46 -18.11 -0.66
N ILE A 152 -3.12 -18.63 -1.85
CA ILE A 152 -2.09 -18.00 -2.70
C ILE A 152 -2.59 -16.64 -3.20
N ALA A 153 -1.80 -15.59 -2.97
CA ALA A 153 -2.10 -14.23 -3.41
C ALA A 153 -1.85 -14.06 -4.92
N SER A 154 -2.63 -13.20 -5.57
CA SER A 154 -2.40 -12.84 -6.97
C SER A 154 -1.39 -11.70 -7.06
N LEU A 155 -0.39 -11.84 -7.93
CA LEU A 155 0.63 -10.84 -8.21
C LEU A 155 0.36 -10.20 -9.58
N PHE A 156 -0.02 -8.93 -9.59
CA PHE A 156 -0.35 -8.20 -10.81
C PHE A 156 0.89 -7.48 -11.37
N LEU A 157 1.51 -8.09 -12.38
CA LEU A 157 2.72 -7.57 -13.02
C LEU A 157 2.42 -6.49 -14.06
N SER A 158 3.19 -5.41 -14.04
CA SER A 158 3.17 -4.39 -15.08
C SER A 158 3.99 -4.82 -16.30
N GLN A 159 3.71 -4.26 -17.47
CA GLN A 159 4.56 -4.44 -18.66
C GLN A 159 5.73 -3.44 -18.71
N LYS A 160 5.98 -2.72 -17.61
CA LYS A 160 7.09 -1.76 -17.48
C LYS A 160 8.37 -2.47 -17.03
N SER A 161 9.50 -1.78 -17.18
CA SER A 161 10.83 -2.21 -16.73
C SER A 161 11.41 -1.13 -15.81
N LEU A 162 11.89 -1.53 -14.63
CA LEU A 162 12.54 -0.64 -13.67
C LEU A 162 13.83 -0.05 -14.26
N ALA A 163 14.62 -0.86 -14.96
CA ALA A 163 15.82 -0.43 -15.66
C ALA A 163 15.50 0.62 -16.74
N ALA A 164 14.47 0.38 -17.56
CA ALA A 164 14.03 1.33 -18.57
C ALA A 164 13.48 2.63 -17.97
N MET A 165 12.76 2.55 -16.86
CA MET A 165 12.28 3.73 -16.12
C MET A 165 13.46 4.55 -15.59
N GLN A 166 14.48 3.91 -15.04
CA GLN A 166 15.69 4.59 -14.57
C GLN A 166 16.46 5.25 -15.72
N ALA A 167 16.59 4.56 -16.86
CA ALA A 167 17.32 5.10 -18.02
C ALA A 167 16.69 6.39 -18.58
N ARG A 168 15.39 6.61 -18.34
CA ARG A 168 14.70 7.87 -18.71
C ARG A 168 15.05 9.06 -17.81
N GLY A 169 15.81 8.84 -16.72
CA GLY A 169 16.32 9.89 -15.85
C GLY A 169 15.34 10.40 -14.79
N THR A 170 14.16 9.81 -14.64
CA THR A 170 13.19 10.21 -13.61
C THR A 170 13.52 9.54 -12.27
N ASN A 171 14.00 10.30 -11.29
CA ASN A 171 14.35 9.78 -9.97
C ASN A 171 13.22 10.00 -8.96
N THR A 172 12.17 9.17 -9.04
CA THR A 172 11.04 9.26 -8.10
C THR A 172 11.30 8.40 -6.85
N PRO A 173 10.78 8.81 -5.67
CA PRO A 173 10.88 7.99 -4.45
C PRO A 173 10.35 6.57 -4.63
N THR A 174 9.28 6.39 -5.41
CA THR A 174 8.66 5.08 -5.67
C THR A 174 9.57 4.17 -6.50
N LEU A 175 10.23 4.73 -7.54
CA LEU A 175 11.22 3.98 -8.31
C LEU A 175 12.42 3.61 -7.44
N SER A 176 12.94 4.56 -6.66
CA SER A 176 14.06 4.34 -5.73
C SER A 176 13.73 3.24 -4.72
N ALA A 177 12.55 3.27 -4.11
CA ALA A 177 12.10 2.27 -3.14
C ALA A 177 11.96 0.86 -3.75
N SER A 178 11.46 0.79 -4.99
CA SER A 178 11.41 -0.47 -5.74
C SER A 178 12.83 -1.02 -5.99
N LYS A 179 13.78 -0.15 -6.35
CA LYS A 179 15.19 -0.54 -6.54
C LYS A 179 15.87 -0.99 -5.26
N GLN A 180 15.61 -0.34 -4.13
CA GLN A 180 16.12 -0.79 -2.84
C GLN A 180 15.63 -2.20 -2.51
N SER A 181 14.35 -2.46 -2.78
CA SER A 181 13.78 -3.81 -2.67
C SER A 181 14.50 -4.82 -3.58
N VAL A 182 14.77 -4.46 -4.84
CA VAL A 182 15.50 -5.31 -5.79
C VAL A 182 16.91 -5.63 -5.29
N THR A 183 17.65 -4.64 -4.76
CA THR A 183 18.99 -4.85 -4.20
C THR A 183 18.95 -5.86 -3.04
N ILE A 184 17.93 -5.80 -2.19
CA ILE A 184 17.74 -6.76 -1.09
C ILE A 184 17.45 -8.16 -1.64
N PHE A 185 16.57 -8.28 -2.64
CA PHE A 185 16.24 -9.58 -3.22
C PHE A 185 17.41 -10.21 -3.99
N ASP A 186 18.20 -9.41 -4.69
CA ASP A 186 19.41 -9.87 -5.37
C ASP A 186 20.45 -10.38 -4.35
N ARG A 187 20.68 -9.61 -3.27
CA ARG A 187 21.58 -10.02 -2.16
C ARG A 187 21.18 -11.38 -1.57
N ASP A 188 19.91 -11.55 -1.22
CA ASP A 188 19.46 -12.69 -0.40
C ASP A 188 19.02 -13.91 -1.21
N PHE A 189 18.50 -13.69 -2.42
CA PHE A 189 17.91 -14.74 -3.24
C PHE A 189 18.55 -14.86 -4.62
N GLN A 190 19.44 -13.93 -5.01
CA GLN A 190 20.07 -13.89 -6.35
C GLN A 190 19.01 -13.80 -7.46
N ILE A 191 17.95 -13.03 -7.22
CA ILE A 191 16.84 -12.81 -8.17
C ILE A 191 16.87 -11.37 -8.67
N ALA A 192 17.10 -11.22 -9.97
CA ALA A 192 17.02 -9.94 -10.66
C ALA A 192 15.56 -9.62 -11.04
N ILE A 193 14.87 -8.84 -10.21
CA ILE A 193 13.51 -8.36 -10.48
C ILE A 193 13.59 -7.04 -11.24
N ASP A 194 13.10 -7.02 -12.49
CA ASP A 194 12.99 -5.79 -13.30
C ASP A 194 11.54 -5.31 -13.47
N THR A 195 10.56 -6.13 -13.08
CA THR A 195 9.15 -5.87 -13.35
C THR A 195 8.48 -5.19 -12.15
N PRO A 196 7.98 -3.96 -12.27
CA PRO A 196 7.14 -3.36 -11.24
C PRO A 196 5.74 -3.98 -11.25
N LEU A 197 5.00 -3.73 -10.18
CA LEU A 197 3.60 -4.11 -10.12
C LEU A 197 2.72 -3.08 -10.84
N VAL A 198 1.54 -3.52 -11.24
CA VAL A 198 0.48 -2.62 -11.69
C VAL A 198 0.10 -1.70 -10.53
N HIS A 199 -0.10 -0.42 -10.82
CA HIS A 199 -0.58 0.53 -9.80
C HIS A 199 -2.07 0.31 -9.59
N THR A 200 -2.40 -0.54 -8.62
CA THR A 200 -3.76 -1.02 -8.35
C THR A 200 -3.89 -1.56 -6.93
N TYR A 201 -5.02 -2.19 -6.65
CA TYR A 201 -5.26 -3.01 -5.49
C TYR A 201 -4.22 -4.13 -5.38
N VAL A 202 -3.71 -4.36 -4.17
CA VAL A 202 -2.63 -5.32 -3.93
C VAL A 202 -3.11 -6.38 -2.94
N PRO A 203 -3.33 -7.64 -3.38
CA PRO A 203 -3.59 -8.75 -2.46
C PRO A 203 -2.36 -9.00 -1.59
N LEU A 204 -2.56 -8.96 -0.28
CA LEU A 204 -1.52 -9.10 0.72
C LEU A 204 -1.93 -10.12 1.78
N ARG A 205 -0.90 -10.72 2.39
CA ARG A 205 -1.06 -11.65 3.51
C ARG A 205 -0.39 -11.10 4.75
N LYS A 206 -1.12 -11.09 5.87
CA LYS A 206 -0.65 -10.56 7.14
C LYS A 206 0.62 -11.30 7.60
N SER A 207 0.61 -12.63 7.54
CA SER A 207 1.77 -13.46 7.87
C SER A 207 3.03 -13.15 7.04
N LEU A 208 2.89 -12.86 5.74
CA LEU A 208 4.04 -12.50 4.88
C LEU A 208 4.55 -11.09 5.18
N TYR A 209 3.66 -10.20 5.59
CA TYR A 209 4.02 -8.86 6.07
C TYR A 209 4.81 -8.92 7.37
N GLU A 210 4.34 -9.74 8.32
CA GLU A 210 5.03 -10.03 9.58
C GLU A 210 6.39 -10.67 9.30
N LYS A 211 6.46 -11.59 8.32
CA LYS A 211 7.71 -12.21 7.91
C LYS A 211 8.69 -11.22 7.30
N ALA A 212 8.21 -10.25 6.52
CA ALA A 212 9.05 -9.17 6.02
C ALA A 212 9.65 -8.35 7.18
N TRP A 213 8.85 -8.03 8.20
CA TRP A 213 9.34 -7.36 9.41
C TRP A 213 10.32 -8.18 10.23
N GLU A 214 10.12 -9.50 10.33
CA GLU A 214 11.02 -10.39 11.03
C GLU A 214 12.40 -10.45 10.36
N LEU A 215 12.42 -10.58 9.03
CA LEU A 215 13.65 -10.78 8.25
C LEU A 215 14.40 -9.47 7.96
N TYR A 216 13.67 -8.37 7.74
CA TYR A 216 14.21 -7.11 7.23
C TYR A 216 14.01 -5.95 8.19
N ALA A 217 13.96 -6.27 9.49
CA ALA A 217 13.67 -5.30 10.53
C ALA A 217 14.66 -4.12 10.56
N ASN A 218 15.91 -4.36 10.17
CA ASN A 218 16.95 -3.33 10.16
C ASN A 218 16.69 -2.35 9.01
N GLU A 219 16.56 -2.86 7.79
CA GLU A 219 16.27 -2.06 6.60
C GLU A 219 14.95 -1.30 6.74
N ILE A 220 13.92 -1.92 7.35
CA ILE A 220 12.65 -1.26 7.59
C ILE A 220 12.82 -0.10 8.59
N ARG A 221 13.50 -0.33 9.72
CA ARG A 221 13.69 0.70 10.77
C ARG A 221 14.50 1.91 10.33
N GLU A 222 15.35 1.77 9.31
CA GLU A 222 16.15 2.87 8.79
C GLU A 222 15.31 4.00 8.22
N PHE A 223 14.18 3.70 7.57
CA PHE A 223 13.36 4.72 6.92
C PHE A 223 12.14 5.17 7.74
N LEU A 224 11.77 4.48 8.83
CA LEU A 224 10.62 4.88 9.66
C LEU A 224 10.69 6.29 10.25
N PRO A 225 11.88 6.84 10.61
CA PRO A 225 12.00 8.24 11.02
C PRO A 225 11.69 9.26 9.92
N ASN A 226 11.68 8.85 8.64
CA ASN A 226 11.51 9.75 7.52
C ASN A 226 10.06 10.27 7.45
N LYS A 227 9.88 11.55 7.80
CA LYS A 227 8.59 12.24 7.79
C LYS A 227 8.00 12.40 6.38
N PHE A 228 8.85 12.44 5.37
CA PHE A 228 8.50 12.54 3.95
C PHE A 228 9.25 11.45 3.17
N ARG A 229 8.71 11.04 2.02
CA ARG A 229 9.34 10.01 1.18
C ARG A 229 10.76 10.41 0.79
N THR A 230 11.70 9.49 0.94
CA THR A 230 13.09 9.64 0.50
C THR A 230 13.42 8.62 -0.58
N ASN A 231 14.61 8.76 -1.19
CA ASN A 231 15.13 7.76 -2.13
C ASN A 231 15.75 6.53 -1.44
N TYR A 232 15.72 6.48 -0.11
CA TYR A 232 16.28 5.39 0.69
C TYR A 232 15.22 4.51 1.36
N ASP A 233 13.94 4.84 1.16
CA ASP A 233 12.82 4.09 1.70
C ASP A 233 12.61 2.75 0.97
N ILE A 234 11.74 1.90 1.52
CA ILE A 234 11.24 0.67 0.87
C ILE A 234 9.71 0.76 0.82
N ASN A 235 9.11 0.41 -0.31
CA ASN A 235 7.66 0.34 -0.48
C ASN A 235 7.14 -1.07 -0.20
N LEU A 236 6.77 -1.32 1.06
CA LEU A 236 6.41 -2.68 1.50
C LEU A 236 5.15 -3.20 0.83
N ALA A 237 4.05 -2.45 0.89
CA ALA A 237 2.74 -2.91 0.43
C ALA A 237 2.68 -3.10 -1.09
N THR A 238 3.32 -2.21 -1.86
CA THR A 238 3.16 -2.18 -3.33
C THR A 238 4.32 -2.81 -4.10
N PHE A 239 5.33 -3.38 -3.43
CA PHE A 239 6.45 -4.02 -4.12
C PHE A 239 7.11 -5.11 -3.28
N PHE A 240 7.65 -4.77 -2.10
CA PHE A 240 8.48 -5.71 -1.33
C PHE A 240 7.71 -6.94 -0.88
N VAL A 241 6.59 -6.78 -0.16
CA VAL A 241 5.80 -7.90 0.37
C VAL A 241 5.19 -8.76 -0.76
N PRO A 242 4.63 -8.19 -1.84
CA PRO A 242 4.16 -9.00 -2.96
C PRO A 242 5.26 -9.84 -3.61
N TRP A 243 6.45 -9.28 -3.84
CA TRP A 243 7.58 -10.03 -4.42
C TRP A 243 8.15 -11.06 -3.45
N LEU A 244 8.26 -10.74 -2.16
CA LEU A 244 8.65 -11.71 -1.13
C LEU A 244 7.65 -12.88 -1.10
N SER A 245 6.35 -12.60 -1.18
CA SER A 245 5.31 -13.63 -1.23
C SER A 245 5.49 -14.54 -2.44
N TYR A 246 5.82 -13.99 -3.62
CA TYR A 246 6.11 -14.80 -4.81
C TYR A 246 7.37 -15.67 -4.64
N ILE A 247 8.46 -15.09 -4.13
CA ILE A 247 9.72 -15.82 -3.87
C ILE A 247 9.50 -16.98 -2.89
N LYS A 248 8.59 -16.82 -1.91
CA LYS A 248 8.23 -17.87 -0.95
C LYS A 248 7.18 -18.87 -1.47
N GLY A 249 6.68 -18.71 -2.70
CA GLY A 249 5.66 -19.59 -3.28
C GLY A 249 4.24 -19.33 -2.76
N GLU A 250 4.01 -18.18 -2.14
CA GLU A 250 2.73 -17.77 -1.54
C GLU A 250 1.99 -16.71 -2.37
N ALA A 251 2.56 -16.31 -3.51
CA ALA A 251 1.88 -15.55 -4.55
C ALA A 251 2.14 -16.13 -5.95
N VAL A 252 1.26 -15.84 -6.90
CA VAL A 252 1.39 -16.28 -8.30
C VAL A 252 1.08 -15.13 -9.26
N PRO A 253 1.84 -14.96 -10.36
CA PRO A 253 1.53 -13.98 -11.39
C PRO A 253 0.16 -14.25 -12.00
N VAL A 254 -0.69 -13.23 -12.01
CA VAL A 254 -2.00 -13.29 -12.64
C VAL A 254 -2.15 -12.05 -13.52
N ARG A 255 -2.84 -12.22 -14.65
CA ARG A 255 -3.21 -11.08 -15.47
C ARG A 255 -4.25 -10.27 -14.72
N ASP A 256 -3.96 -9.01 -14.47
CA ASP A 256 -5.00 -8.11 -14.03
C ASP A 256 -6.01 -7.89 -15.16
N ILE A 257 -7.27 -8.03 -14.81
CA ILE A 257 -8.38 -7.98 -15.75
C ILE A 257 -9.08 -6.62 -15.70
N CYS A 258 -8.64 -5.70 -14.84
CA CYS A 258 -9.06 -4.30 -14.87
C CYS A 258 -8.14 -3.48 -15.80
N TYR A 259 -8.75 -2.56 -16.55
CA TYR A 259 -8.05 -1.60 -17.40
C TYR A 259 -7.90 -0.30 -16.63
N TYR A 260 -6.69 0.25 -16.61
CA TYR A 260 -6.38 1.57 -16.07
C TYR A 260 -6.50 2.59 -17.20
N PHE A 261 -7.06 3.75 -16.89
CA PHE A 261 -7.02 4.92 -17.76
C PHE A 261 -5.91 5.85 -17.31
#